data_AF-A0A969FV98-F1
#
_entry.id   AF-A0A969FV98-F1
#
_cell.length_a   1.000
_cell.length_b   1.000
_cell.length_c   1.000
_cell.angle_alpha   90.00
_cell.angle_beta   90.00
_cell.angle_gamma   90.00
#
_symmetry.space_group_name_H-M   'P 1'
#
loop_
_entity.id
_entity.type
_entity.pdbx_description
1 polymer ?
#
loop_
_entity_poly.entity_id
_entity_poly.type
_entity_poly.pdbx_seq_one_letter_code
_entity_poly.pdbx_strand_id
1 'polypeptide(L)'
;QLGVLAGLAVLARLDALIAAGMLGLVLLWREVRREQVPWRSLVFGGTVAAVLAPYFAWNVLQFGHLTPSSGRAIAYMHSFRESFALTSGLQLAAYQPALDLTRAPSWLLVLVLAGLVGLVGALDRKQREHLAPLLLYAPALTCYYAYLQQQGRPRYYVGVAAVVVLLICAWASHLRVPSHRFRWLARVRSHAHIVVATGVVLFNSVLFAAYVQEARHASSLAQPSMYQAARWIAANLPPDAMLAAQNSGIFQYYSERVVLNIDGKLNHEIIPVLEQRRLEEYLQAKGVRYLVDLPGVADYIVFYSRTLSDAPPHRSPSLLERLRIYTGMAMAALRLGPPVVLDERVPDRVLRPFSEVTTVVQEFPLPNDPTQAVTVYRLHDHDDDSRDE
;
A
#
# COMPACT_ATOMS: atom_id res chain seq x y z
N GLN A 1 -14.60 -25.75 -6.20
CA GLN A 1 -14.66 -24.58 -7.11
C GLN A 1 -14.38 -23.27 -6.37
N LEU A 2 -15.20 -22.88 -5.38
CA LEU A 2 -15.03 -21.59 -4.68
C LEU A 2 -13.67 -21.40 -3.98
N GLY A 3 -13.15 -22.43 -3.29
CA GLY A 3 -11.83 -22.34 -2.65
C GLY A 3 -10.66 -22.25 -3.64
N VAL A 4 -10.77 -22.90 -4.81
CA VAL A 4 -9.79 -22.74 -5.90
C VAL A 4 -9.80 -21.31 -6.43
N LEU A 5 -10.98 -20.74 -6.70
CA LEU A 5 -11.11 -19.35 -7.14
C LEU A 5 -10.56 -18.36 -6.11
N ALA A 6 -10.83 -18.59 -4.82
CA ALA A 6 -10.27 -17.78 -3.74
C ALA A 6 -8.74 -17.89 -3.69
N GLY A 7 -8.17 -19.10 -3.80
CA GLY A 7 -6.73 -19.31 -3.87
C GLY A 7 -6.09 -18.60 -5.07
N LEU A 8 -6.68 -18.70 -6.26
CA LEU A 8 -6.22 -17.99 -7.45
C LEU A 8 -6.31 -16.47 -7.30
N ALA A 9 -7.38 -15.96 -6.67
CA ALA A 9 -7.52 -14.54 -6.38
C ALA A 9 -6.41 -14.05 -5.43
N VAL A 10 -6.04 -14.85 -4.43
CA VAL A 10 -4.91 -14.56 -3.53
C VAL A 10 -3.57 -14.56 -4.26
N LEU A 11 -3.36 -15.49 -5.20
CA LEU A 11 -2.14 -15.49 -6.03
C LEU A 11 -2.08 -14.27 -6.97
N ALA A 12 -3.22 -13.81 -7.49
CA ALA A 12 -3.28 -12.59 -8.27
C ALA A 12 -3.04 -11.34 -7.42
N ARG A 13 -3.53 -11.35 -6.17
CA ARG A 13 -3.37 -10.29 -5.18
C ARG A 13 -3.39 -10.84 -3.75
N LEU A 14 -2.28 -10.72 -3.04
CA LEU A 14 -2.16 -11.27 -1.67
C LEU A 14 -3.18 -10.70 -0.68
N ASP A 15 -3.64 -9.46 -0.87
CA ASP A 15 -4.67 -8.85 -0.01
C ASP A 15 -6.07 -9.46 -0.17
N ALA A 16 -6.31 -10.21 -1.25
CA ALA A 16 -7.51 -11.03 -1.40
C ALA A 16 -7.60 -12.16 -0.35
N LEU A 17 -6.52 -12.42 0.41
CA LEU A 17 -6.54 -13.35 1.54
C LEU A 17 -7.54 -12.90 2.61
N ILE A 18 -7.73 -11.58 2.77
CA ILE A 18 -8.75 -11.03 3.67
C ILE A 18 -10.15 -11.42 3.18
N ALA A 19 -10.43 -11.32 1.87
CA ALA A 19 -11.71 -11.72 1.31
C ALA A 19 -11.96 -13.24 1.46
N ALA A 20 -10.95 -14.06 1.17
CA ALA A 20 -11.01 -15.50 1.35
C ALA A 20 -11.25 -15.88 2.83
N GLY A 21 -10.57 -15.20 3.76
CA GLY A 21 -10.75 -15.37 5.19
C GLY A 21 -12.16 -15.00 5.65
N MET A 22 -12.70 -13.84 5.25
CA MET A 22 -14.06 -13.43 5.59
C MET A 22 -15.11 -14.40 5.03
N LEU A 23 -14.90 -14.91 3.81
CA LEU A 23 -15.75 -15.93 3.22
C LEU A 23 -15.72 -17.25 4.02
N GLY A 24 -14.53 -17.72 4.39
CA GLY A 24 -14.35 -18.91 5.23
C GLY A 24 -15.02 -18.77 6.60
N LEU A 25 -14.87 -17.61 7.25
CA LEU A 25 -15.52 -17.31 8.54
C LEU A 25 -17.04 -17.30 8.44
N VAL A 26 -17.61 -16.73 7.36
CA VAL A 26 -19.06 -16.74 7.14
C VAL A 26 -19.58 -18.16 6.88
N LEU A 27 -18.84 -18.99 6.12
CA LEU A 27 -19.19 -20.39 5.92
C LEU A 27 -19.19 -21.15 7.25
N LEU A 28 -18.12 -21.00 8.04
CA LEU A 28 -17.96 -21.66 9.32
C LEU A 28 -19.06 -21.26 10.30
N TRP A 29 -19.32 -19.96 10.42
CA TRP A 29 -20.38 -19.42 11.26
C TRP A 29 -21.75 -20.03 10.92
N ARG A 30 -22.06 -20.19 9.63
CA ARG A 30 -23.32 -20.79 9.18
C ARG A 30 -23.44 -22.27 9.52
N GLU A 31 -22.36 -23.01 9.37
CA GLU A 31 -22.32 -24.45 9.70
C GLU A 31 -22.45 -24.64 11.21
N VAL A 32 -21.67 -23.91 12.02
CA VAL A 32 -21.73 -23.94 13.49
C VAL A 32 -23.11 -23.53 14.00
N ARG A 33 -23.69 -22.44 13.49
CA ARG A 33 -25.03 -21.97 13.90
C ARG A 33 -26.15 -22.98 13.56
N ARG A 34 -25.93 -23.83 12.56
CA ARG A 34 -26.87 -24.89 12.16
C ARG A 34 -26.56 -26.24 12.81
N GLU A 35 -25.60 -26.28 13.74
CA GLU A 35 -25.12 -27.50 14.39
C GLU A 35 -24.64 -28.55 13.36
N GLN A 36 -24.07 -28.08 12.24
CA GLN A 36 -23.54 -28.92 11.17
C GLN A 36 -22.03 -29.09 11.33
N VAL A 37 -21.54 -30.28 10.96
CA VAL A 37 -20.11 -30.51 10.78
C VAL A 37 -19.58 -29.52 9.72
N PRO A 38 -18.47 -28.79 9.98
CA PRO A 38 -18.03 -27.69 9.13
C PRO A 38 -17.30 -28.15 7.86
N TRP A 39 -17.84 -29.16 7.17
CA TRP A 39 -17.15 -29.81 6.06
C TRP A 39 -16.92 -28.84 4.89
N ARG A 40 -17.85 -27.92 4.62
CA ARG A 40 -17.69 -26.97 3.50
C ARG A 40 -16.61 -25.97 3.83
N SER A 41 -16.53 -25.52 5.08
CA SER A 41 -15.46 -24.64 5.56
C SER A 41 -14.10 -25.33 5.51
N LEU A 42 -14.03 -26.60 5.90
CA LEU A 42 -12.80 -27.40 5.83
C LEU A 42 -12.35 -27.63 4.39
N VAL A 43 -13.27 -27.99 3.48
CA VAL A 43 -12.95 -28.17 2.06
C VAL A 43 -12.59 -26.85 1.39
N PHE A 44 -13.28 -25.76 1.74
CA PHE A 44 -12.92 -24.41 1.29
C PHE A 44 -11.50 -24.04 1.74
N GLY A 45 -11.22 -24.11 3.04
CA GLY A 45 -9.91 -23.78 3.60
C GLY A 45 -8.80 -24.69 3.07
N GLY A 46 -9.05 -26.00 2.99
CA GLY A 46 -8.12 -26.98 2.45
C GLY A 46 -7.79 -26.74 0.97
N THR A 47 -8.79 -26.39 0.15
CA THR A 47 -8.55 -26.08 -1.27
C THR A 47 -7.84 -24.74 -1.47
N VAL A 48 -8.12 -23.72 -0.66
CA VAL A 48 -7.34 -22.46 -0.65
C VAL A 48 -5.89 -22.76 -0.28
N ALA A 49 -5.67 -23.50 0.81
CA ALA A 49 -4.33 -23.86 1.28
C ALA A 49 -3.56 -24.67 0.23
N ALA A 50 -4.19 -25.65 -0.42
CA ALA A 50 -3.57 -26.45 -1.48
C ALA A 50 -3.11 -25.60 -2.67
N VAL A 51 -3.90 -24.60 -3.08
CA VAL A 51 -3.53 -23.68 -4.17
C VAL A 51 -2.39 -22.74 -3.75
N LEU A 52 -2.35 -22.31 -2.50
CA LEU A 52 -1.31 -21.39 -1.98
C LEU A 52 -0.02 -22.09 -1.55
N ALA A 53 -0.06 -23.39 -1.27
CA ALA A 53 1.08 -24.14 -0.77
C ALA A 53 2.33 -24.04 -1.66
N PRO A 54 2.26 -24.16 -3.02
CA PRO A 54 3.44 -24.01 -3.85
C PRO A 54 4.11 -22.64 -3.74
N TYR A 55 3.30 -21.57 -3.66
CA TYR A 55 3.81 -20.20 -3.51
C TYR A 55 4.52 -20.00 -2.17
N PHE A 56 3.90 -20.42 -1.06
CA PHE A 56 4.52 -20.29 0.26
C PHE A 56 5.72 -21.20 0.45
N ALA A 57 5.70 -22.41 -0.11
CA ALA A 57 6.86 -23.31 -0.13
C ALA A 57 8.03 -22.67 -0.89
N TRP A 58 7.76 -22.10 -2.08
CA TRP A 58 8.78 -21.38 -2.84
C TRP A 58 9.37 -20.21 -2.05
N ASN A 59 8.53 -19.41 -1.38
CA ASN A 59 9.01 -18.28 -0.58
C ASN A 59 9.93 -18.73 0.56
N VAL A 60 9.57 -19.80 1.28
CA VAL A 60 10.40 -20.32 2.37
C VAL A 60 11.73 -20.87 1.83
N LEU A 61 11.69 -21.61 0.72
CA LEU A 61 12.88 -22.21 0.12
C LEU A 61 13.86 -21.16 -0.44
N GLN A 62 13.35 -20.08 -1.03
CA GLN A 62 14.20 -19.05 -1.66
C GLN A 62 14.60 -17.92 -0.71
N PHE A 63 13.70 -17.53 0.21
CA PHE A 63 13.89 -16.33 1.05
C PHE A 63 13.91 -16.63 2.55
N GLY A 64 13.67 -17.87 2.98
CA GLY A 64 13.59 -18.23 4.39
C GLY A 64 12.35 -17.67 5.11
N HIS A 65 11.39 -17.11 4.38
CA HIS A 65 10.23 -16.42 4.93
C HIS A 65 8.94 -16.81 4.20
N LEU A 66 7.82 -16.90 4.93
CA LEU A 66 6.51 -17.18 4.33
C LEU A 66 6.00 -16.01 3.50
N THR A 67 6.18 -14.77 3.98
CA THR A 67 5.62 -13.56 3.37
C THR A 67 6.70 -12.71 2.68
N PRO A 68 6.33 -11.96 1.63
CA PRO A 68 7.23 -10.99 1.01
C PRO A 68 7.74 -9.94 2.01
N SER A 69 8.96 -9.43 1.81
CA SER A 69 9.57 -8.40 2.66
C SER A 69 8.80 -7.08 2.62
N SER A 70 8.20 -6.75 1.48
CA SER A 70 7.49 -5.50 1.23
C SER A 70 6.41 -5.17 2.26
N GLY A 71 5.68 -6.17 2.77
CA GLY A 71 4.66 -5.94 3.79
C GLY A 71 5.26 -5.41 5.11
N ARG A 72 6.42 -5.91 5.51
CA ARG A 72 7.15 -5.44 6.71
C ARG A 72 7.82 -4.09 6.45
N ALA A 73 8.41 -3.92 5.28
CA ALA A 73 9.03 -2.67 4.87
C ALA A 73 8.03 -1.51 4.85
N ILE A 74 6.85 -1.72 4.26
CA ILE A 74 5.79 -0.70 4.26
C ILE A 74 5.33 -0.38 5.69
N ALA A 75 5.11 -1.39 6.53
CA ALA A 75 4.70 -1.17 7.92
C ALA A 75 5.75 -0.40 8.75
N TYR A 76 7.04 -0.53 8.40
CA TYR A 76 8.15 0.23 8.99
C TYR A 76 8.25 1.65 8.42
N MET A 77 8.17 1.80 7.09
CA MET A 77 8.17 3.12 6.45
C MET A 77 7.03 4.01 6.94
N HIS A 78 5.89 3.39 7.30
CA HIS A 78 4.73 4.03 7.86
C HIS A 78 4.55 3.66 9.33
N SER A 79 5.60 3.81 10.14
CA SER A 79 5.49 3.76 11.60
C SER A 79 5.93 5.04 12.31
N PHE A 80 6.10 6.12 11.56
CA PHE A 80 6.40 7.46 12.07
C PHE A 80 5.15 8.33 12.17
N ARG A 81 5.26 9.42 12.93
CA ARG A 81 4.18 10.35 13.31
C ARG A 81 3.25 10.73 12.15
N GLU A 82 3.80 11.03 10.98
CA GLU A 82 3.05 11.50 9.81
C GLU A 82 2.06 10.47 9.25
N SER A 83 2.23 9.19 9.59
CA SER A 83 1.39 8.10 9.10
C SER A 83 0.21 7.76 10.03
N PHE A 84 0.21 8.25 11.27
CA PHE A 84 -0.86 7.98 12.25
C PHE A 84 -1.96 9.04 12.20
N ALA A 85 -3.17 8.61 11.82
CA ALA A 85 -4.36 9.46 11.88
C ALA A 85 -5.60 8.66 12.30
N LEU A 86 -6.42 9.23 13.19
CA LEU A 86 -7.72 8.62 13.57
C LEU A 86 -8.68 8.57 12.37
N THR A 87 -8.58 9.57 11.49
CA THR A 87 -9.39 9.70 10.27
C THR A 87 -9.02 8.68 9.19
N SER A 88 -7.98 7.87 9.35
CA SER A 88 -7.60 6.87 8.35
C SER A 88 -8.71 5.85 8.05
N GLY A 89 -9.66 5.62 8.96
CA GLY A 89 -10.84 4.80 8.68
C GLY A 89 -11.78 5.38 7.61
N LEU A 90 -11.73 6.71 7.39
CA LEU A 90 -12.51 7.39 6.35
C LEU A 90 -12.02 7.08 4.93
N GLN A 91 -10.85 6.45 4.80
CA GLN A 91 -10.30 6.02 3.51
C GLN A 91 -11.24 5.05 2.77
N LEU A 92 -12.07 4.28 3.48
CA LEU A 92 -13.14 3.49 2.88
C LEU A 92 -14.08 4.36 2.02
N ALA A 93 -14.40 5.58 2.44
CA ALA A 93 -15.23 6.49 1.65
C ALA A 93 -14.41 7.34 0.69
N ALA A 94 -13.23 7.81 1.13
CA ALA A 94 -12.41 8.76 0.38
C ALA A 94 -11.73 8.11 -0.85
N TYR A 95 -11.20 6.90 -0.69
CA TYR A 95 -10.39 6.22 -1.70
C TYR A 95 -11.22 5.22 -2.49
N GLN A 96 -12.31 5.72 -3.07
CA GLN A 96 -13.16 4.95 -3.95
C GLN A 96 -12.82 5.25 -5.41
N PRO A 97 -12.32 4.27 -6.18
CA PRO A 97 -12.15 4.43 -7.63
C PRO A 97 -13.44 4.88 -8.34
N ALA A 98 -14.61 4.59 -7.76
CA ALA A 98 -15.89 5.00 -8.30
C ALA A 98 -16.17 6.50 -8.11
N LEU A 99 -15.70 7.12 -7.02
CA LEU A 99 -15.90 8.54 -6.68
C LEU A 99 -14.67 9.00 -5.89
N ASP A 100 -13.78 9.76 -6.53
CA ASP A 100 -12.63 10.34 -5.84
C ASP A 100 -13.11 11.41 -4.87
N LEU A 101 -13.14 11.06 -3.59
CA LEU A 101 -13.50 11.93 -2.47
C LEU A 101 -12.27 12.23 -1.61
N THR A 102 -11.05 12.06 -2.14
CA THR A 102 -9.79 12.31 -1.42
C THR A 102 -9.68 13.74 -0.90
N ARG A 103 -10.27 14.70 -1.62
CA ARG A 103 -10.30 16.13 -1.27
C ARG A 103 -11.55 16.55 -0.49
N ALA A 104 -12.47 15.62 -0.22
CA ALA A 104 -13.70 15.92 0.50
C ALA A 104 -13.42 16.19 1.99
N PRO A 105 -14.14 17.13 2.64
CA PRO A 105 -14.00 17.36 4.06
C PRO A 105 -14.51 16.14 4.86
N SER A 106 -13.91 15.87 6.02
CA SER A 106 -14.19 14.68 6.83
C SER A 106 -15.68 14.47 7.16
N TRP A 107 -16.46 15.54 7.36
CA TRP A 107 -17.89 15.44 7.63
C TRP A 107 -18.67 14.83 6.45
N LEU A 108 -18.29 15.14 5.21
CA LEU A 108 -18.92 14.58 4.01
C LEU A 108 -18.58 13.09 3.89
N LEU A 109 -17.35 12.70 4.20
CA LEU A 109 -16.94 11.29 4.23
C LEU A 109 -17.73 10.50 5.27
N VAL A 110 -17.99 11.07 6.44
CA VAL A 110 -18.85 10.46 7.47
C VAL A 110 -20.28 10.28 6.95
N LEU A 111 -20.85 11.27 6.25
CA LEU A 111 -22.17 11.14 5.63
C LEU A 111 -22.21 10.05 4.56
N VAL A 112 -21.16 9.92 3.74
CA VAL A 112 -21.05 8.84 2.76
C VAL A 112 -21.00 7.48 3.44
N LEU A 113 -20.20 7.33 4.50
CA LEU A 113 -20.17 6.10 5.31
C LEU A 113 -21.54 5.79 5.92
N ALA A 114 -22.22 6.78 6.49
CA ALA A 114 -23.57 6.62 7.02
C ALA A 114 -24.57 6.20 5.93
N GLY A 115 -24.45 6.76 4.72
CA GLY A 115 -25.21 6.35 3.54
C GLY A 115 -24.96 4.90 3.16
N LEU A 116 -23.70 4.46 3.12
CA LEU A 116 -23.35 3.05 2.86
C LEU A 116 -23.93 2.11 3.92
N VAL A 117 -23.85 2.48 5.21
CA VAL A 117 -24.48 1.72 6.30
C VAL A 117 -26.01 1.67 6.12
N GLY A 118 -26.63 2.78 5.74
CA GLY A 118 -28.06 2.84 5.41
C GLY A 118 -28.44 1.92 4.25
N LEU A 119 -27.63 1.87 3.18
CA LEU A 119 -27.82 0.95 2.06
C LEU A 119 -27.76 -0.52 2.52
N VAL A 120 -26.80 -0.87 3.38
CA VAL A 120 -26.72 -2.22 3.98
C VAL A 120 -27.95 -2.53 4.85
N GLY A 121 -28.43 -1.56 5.61
CA GLY A 121 -29.65 -1.67 6.43
C GLY A 121 -30.91 -1.92 5.60
N ALA A 122 -30.98 -1.31 4.40
CA ALA A 122 -32.09 -1.47 3.47
C ALA A 122 -32.13 -2.82 2.72
N LEU A 123 -31.02 -3.58 2.72
CA LEU A 123 -30.98 -4.92 2.15
C LEU A 123 -31.88 -5.88 2.94
N ASP A 124 -32.55 -6.79 2.24
CA ASP A 124 -33.30 -7.85 2.91
C ASP A 124 -32.34 -8.85 3.62
N ARG A 125 -32.89 -9.67 4.53
CA ARG A 125 -32.10 -10.63 5.30
C ARG A 125 -31.31 -11.59 4.40
N LYS A 126 -31.92 -12.06 3.31
CA LYS A 126 -31.29 -13.02 2.41
C LYS A 126 -30.10 -12.37 1.71
N GLN A 127 -30.26 -11.15 1.20
CA GLN A 127 -29.18 -10.40 0.57
C GLN A 127 -28.04 -10.09 1.54
N ARG A 128 -28.35 -9.63 2.76
CA ARG A 128 -27.33 -9.41 3.79
C ARG A 128 -26.55 -10.69 4.08
N GLU A 129 -27.23 -11.81 4.17
CA GLU A 129 -26.57 -13.11 4.33
C GLU A 129 -25.66 -13.43 3.13
N HIS A 130 -26.12 -13.26 1.88
CA HIS A 130 -25.32 -13.54 0.68
C HIS A 130 -24.12 -12.61 0.51
N LEU A 131 -24.28 -11.32 0.85
CA LEU A 131 -23.24 -10.31 0.74
C LEU A 131 -22.34 -10.22 1.97
N ALA A 132 -22.65 -10.94 3.06
CA ALA A 132 -21.90 -10.88 4.32
C ALA A 132 -20.36 -10.97 4.15
N PRO A 133 -19.79 -11.88 3.33
CA PRO A 133 -18.34 -11.92 3.12
C PRO A 133 -17.76 -10.61 2.57
N LEU A 134 -18.48 -9.96 1.64
CA LEU A 134 -18.07 -8.71 1.02
C LEU A 134 -18.26 -7.51 1.97
N LEU A 135 -19.34 -7.53 2.75
CA LEU A 135 -19.63 -6.53 3.78
C LEU A 135 -18.61 -6.55 4.92
N LEU A 136 -18.03 -7.71 5.23
CA LEU A 136 -16.95 -7.85 6.21
C LEU A 136 -15.57 -7.55 5.60
N TYR A 137 -15.38 -7.90 4.33
CA TYR A 137 -14.14 -7.64 3.60
C TYR A 137 -13.80 -6.14 3.54
N ALA A 138 -14.77 -5.30 3.18
CA ALA A 138 -14.56 -3.85 3.01
C ALA A 138 -13.98 -3.15 4.27
N PRO A 139 -14.59 -3.28 5.48
CA PRO A 139 -14.01 -2.74 6.70
C PRO A 139 -12.73 -3.48 7.13
N ALA A 140 -12.62 -4.80 6.93
CA ALA A 140 -11.40 -5.53 7.29
C ALA A 140 -10.17 -5.09 6.47
N LEU A 141 -10.35 -4.91 5.16
CA LEU A 141 -9.33 -4.37 4.26
C LEU A 141 -8.96 -2.94 4.65
N THR A 142 -9.96 -2.13 5.01
CA THR A 142 -9.73 -0.76 5.49
C THR A 142 -8.93 -0.76 6.76
N CYS A 143 -9.29 -1.58 7.76
CA CYS A 143 -8.50 -1.67 8.99
C CYS A 143 -7.05 -2.11 8.71
N TYR A 144 -6.88 -3.07 7.80
CA TYR A 144 -5.55 -3.52 7.39
C TYR A 144 -4.72 -2.39 6.76
N TYR A 145 -5.22 -1.71 5.73
CA TYR A 145 -4.44 -0.65 5.08
C TYR A 145 -4.36 0.64 5.88
N ALA A 146 -5.46 1.10 6.48
CA ALA A 146 -5.54 2.38 7.18
C ALA A 146 -4.79 2.39 8.52
N TYR A 147 -4.84 1.30 9.28
CA TYR A 147 -4.35 1.26 10.67
C TYR A 147 -3.17 0.32 10.90
N LEU A 148 -3.11 -0.81 10.18
CA LEU A 148 -1.97 -1.74 10.31
C LEU A 148 -0.81 -1.39 9.38
N GLN A 149 -1.08 -1.17 8.10
CA GLN A 149 -0.06 -0.77 7.12
C GLN A 149 0.12 0.75 7.01
N GLN A 150 -0.82 1.52 7.56
CA GLN A 150 -0.83 3.00 7.51
C GLN A 150 -0.61 3.56 6.10
N GLN A 151 -1.30 2.95 5.14
CA GLN A 151 -1.18 3.21 3.71
C GLN A 151 -2.49 3.75 3.14
N GLY A 152 -2.40 4.92 2.51
CA GLY A 152 -3.55 5.62 1.94
C GLY A 152 -3.56 5.70 0.41
N ARG A 153 -3.07 4.68 -0.31
CA ARG A 153 -3.09 4.70 -1.78
C ARG A 153 -4.40 4.14 -2.35
N PRO A 154 -5.09 4.86 -3.27
CA PRO A 154 -6.36 4.40 -3.85
C PRO A 154 -6.32 3.02 -4.50
N ARG A 155 -5.17 2.61 -5.06
CA ARG A 155 -4.98 1.28 -5.68
C ARG A 155 -5.21 0.09 -4.73
N TYR A 156 -5.13 0.30 -3.41
CA TYR A 156 -5.40 -0.75 -2.43
C TYR A 156 -6.90 -0.94 -2.15
N TYR A 157 -7.74 0.04 -2.53
CA TYR A 157 -9.17 0.05 -2.28
C TYR A 157 -10.01 -0.38 -3.50
N VAL A 158 -9.38 -0.85 -4.58
CA VAL A 158 -10.08 -1.34 -5.79
C VAL A 158 -11.10 -2.43 -5.47
N GLY A 159 -10.75 -3.36 -4.58
CA GLY A 159 -11.70 -4.39 -4.14
C GLY A 159 -12.90 -3.84 -3.37
N VAL A 160 -12.72 -2.75 -2.61
CA VAL A 160 -13.84 -2.08 -1.91
C VAL A 160 -14.77 -1.40 -2.90
N ALA A 161 -14.22 -0.79 -3.96
CA ALA A 161 -15.03 -0.22 -5.04
C ALA A 161 -15.98 -1.25 -5.63
N ALA A 162 -15.49 -2.47 -5.91
CA ALA A 162 -16.33 -3.55 -6.40
C ALA A 162 -17.46 -3.89 -5.40
N VAL A 163 -17.19 -3.90 -4.09
CA VAL A 163 -18.24 -4.09 -3.07
C VAL A 163 -19.27 -2.98 -3.10
N VAL A 164 -18.85 -1.71 -3.17
CA VAL A 164 -19.77 -0.56 -3.22
C VAL A 164 -20.67 -0.63 -4.47
N VAL A 165 -20.10 -0.97 -5.64
CA VAL A 165 -20.88 -1.14 -6.87
C VAL A 165 -21.91 -2.26 -6.72
N LEU A 166 -21.51 -3.42 -6.18
CA LEU A 166 -22.43 -4.52 -5.93
C LEU A 166 -23.55 -4.14 -4.95
N LEU A 167 -23.25 -3.33 -3.93
CA LEU A 167 -24.25 -2.81 -2.98
C LEU A 167 -25.24 -1.88 -3.68
N ILE A 168 -24.76 -0.97 -4.53
CA ILE A 168 -25.62 -0.07 -5.31
C ILE A 168 -26.51 -0.87 -6.26
N CYS A 169 -25.96 -1.87 -6.97
CA CYS A 169 -26.74 -2.75 -7.85
C CYS A 169 -27.80 -3.55 -7.08
N ALA A 170 -27.43 -4.11 -5.92
CA ALA A 170 -28.36 -4.84 -5.05
C ALA A 170 -29.48 -3.93 -4.53
N TRP A 171 -29.17 -2.69 -4.15
CA TRP A 171 -30.16 -1.71 -3.73
C TRP A 171 -31.06 -1.26 -4.90
N ALA A 172 -30.49 -0.95 -6.07
CA ALA A 172 -31.24 -0.51 -7.24
C ALA A 172 -32.27 -1.56 -7.69
N SER A 173 -32.01 -2.86 -7.44
CA SER A 173 -32.96 -3.94 -7.71
C SER A 173 -34.26 -3.86 -6.89
N HIS A 174 -34.27 -3.10 -5.77
CA HIS A 174 -35.41 -2.95 -4.86
C HIS A 174 -36.26 -1.70 -5.07
N LEU A 175 -35.89 -0.80 -5.99
CA LEU A 175 -36.69 0.39 -6.27
C LEU A 175 -38.06 -0.01 -6.85
N ARG A 176 -39.09 0.01 -5.97
CA ARG A 176 -40.49 -0.27 -6.32
C ARG A 176 -41.13 0.99 -6.90
N VAL A 177 -41.28 1.04 -8.23
CA VAL A 177 -42.09 2.06 -8.90
C VAL A 177 -43.51 1.49 -9.10
N PRO A 178 -44.59 2.20 -8.74
CA PRO A 178 -45.95 1.72 -8.90
C PRO A 178 -46.26 1.29 -10.35
N SER A 179 -46.50 0.00 -10.55
CA SER A 179 -46.58 -0.65 -11.87
C SER A 179 -47.85 -0.36 -12.68
N HIS A 180 -48.82 0.35 -12.11
CA HIS A 180 -50.18 0.40 -12.65
C HIS A 180 -50.42 1.49 -13.72
N ARG A 181 -49.51 2.48 -13.89
CA ARG A 181 -49.74 3.58 -14.85
C ARG A 181 -48.80 3.61 -16.06
N PHE A 182 -47.65 2.92 -16.04
CA PHE A 182 -46.71 2.96 -17.17
C PHE A 182 -45.90 1.66 -17.33
N ARG A 183 -46.27 0.81 -18.30
CA ARG A 183 -45.58 -0.47 -18.59
C ARG A 183 -44.16 -0.30 -19.14
N TRP A 184 -43.85 0.83 -19.80
CA TRP A 184 -42.50 1.12 -20.31
C TRP A 184 -41.50 1.39 -19.17
N LEU A 185 -41.94 2.09 -18.12
CA LEU A 185 -41.18 2.31 -16.87
C LEU A 185 -40.83 0.98 -16.18
N ALA A 186 -41.68 -0.05 -16.30
CA ALA A 186 -41.40 -1.38 -15.76
C ALA A 186 -40.34 -2.19 -16.57
N ARG A 187 -40.14 -1.93 -17.86
CA ARG A 187 -39.05 -2.49 -18.69
C ARG A 187 -37.73 -1.73 -18.52
N VAL A 188 -37.79 -0.40 -18.38
CA VAL A 188 -36.61 0.41 -18.01
C VAL A 188 -36.11 -0.01 -16.62
N ARG A 189 -37.02 -0.35 -15.70
CA ARG A 189 -36.72 -0.91 -14.36
C ARG A 189 -35.94 -2.23 -14.39
N SER A 190 -36.29 -3.18 -15.27
CA SER A 190 -35.56 -4.46 -15.33
C SER A 190 -34.13 -4.30 -15.84
N HIS A 191 -33.78 -3.14 -16.41
CA HIS A 191 -32.43 -2.82 -16.87
C HIS A 191 -31.79 -1.69 -16.04
N ALA A 192 -32.43 -1.20 -14.98
CA ALA A 192 -31.91 -0.09 -14.17
C ALA A 192 -30.54 -0.44 -13.55
N HIS A 193 -30.35 -1.68 -13.11
CA HIS A 193 -29.05 -2.15 -12.63
C HIS A 193 -27.98 -2.18 -13.74
N ILE A 194 -28.36 -2.45 -15.00
CA ILE A 194 -27.47 -2.39 -16.16
C ILE A 194 -27.12 -0.93 -16.46
N VAL A 195 -28.10 -0.03 -16.48
CA VAL A 195 -27.85 1.41 -16.69
C VAL A 195 -26.96 1.98 -15.60
N VAL A 196 -27.20 1.63 -14.33
CA VAL A 196 -26.37 2.05 -13.20
C VAL A 196 -24.97 1.44 -13.31
N ALA A 197 -24.84 0.14 -13.57
CA ALA A 197 -23.54 -0.52 -13.73
C ALA A 197 -22.74 0.09 -14.91
N THR A 198 -23.36 0.26 -16.07
CA THR A 198 -22.76 0.90 -17.24
C THR A 198 -22.39 2.35 -16.96
N GLY A 199 -23.27 3.11 -16.30
CA GLY A 199 -23.00 4.49 -15.90
C GLY A 199 -21.81 4.59 -14.96
N VAL A 200 -21.71 3.69 -13.97
CA VAL A 200 -20.55 3.60 -13.06
C VAL A 200 -19.27 3.23 -13.81
N VAL A 201 -19.32 2.26 -14.73
CA VAL A 201 -18.16 1.86 -15.53
C VAL A 201 -17.69 3.00 -16.44
N LEU A 202 -18.61 3.68 -17.12
CA LEU A 202 -18.30 4.84 -17.95
C LEU A 202 -17.72 5.97 -17.12
N PHE A 203 -18.33 6.28 -15.98
CA PHE A 203 -17.85 7.30 -15.06
C PHE A 203 -16.44 6.97 -14.54
N ASN A 204 -16.19 5.72 -14.13
CA ASN A 204 -14.87 5.27 -13.71
C ASN A 204 -13.83 5.36 -14.84
N SER A 205 -14.23 5.08 -16.08
CA SER A 205 -13.36 5.21 -17.25
C SER A 205 -12.97 6.67 -17.51
N VAL A 206 -13.91 7.61 -17.34
CA VAL A 206 -13.64 9.05 -17.44
C VAL A 206 -12.72 9.53 -16.31
N LEU A 207 -13.00 9.13 -15.07
CA LEU A 207 -12.12 9.46 -13.93
C LEU A 207 -10.71 8.91 -14.12
N PHE A 208 -10.58 7.68 -14.61
CA PHE A 208 -9.29 7.08 -14.91
C PHE A 208 -8.55 7.86 -16.01
N ALA A 209 -9.24 8.28 -17.07
CA ALA A 209 -8.64 9.10 -18.11
C ALA A 209 -8.13 10.45 -17.56
N ALA A 210 -8.92 11.11 -16.70
CA ALA A 210 -8.52 12.34 -16.02
C ALA A 210 -7.31 12.12 -15.09
N TYR A 211 -7.32 11.03 -14.31
CA TYR A 211 -6.19 10.65 -13.46
C TYR A 211 -4.90 10.41 -14.26
N VAL A 212 -4.98 9.70 -15.40
CA VAL A 212 -3.82 9.47 -16.28
C VAL A 212 -3.31 10.78 -16.84
N GLN A 213 -4.20 11.71 -17.20
CA GLN A 213 -3.80 13.02 -17.68
C GLN A 213 -3.10 13.83 -16.58
N GLU A 214 -3.63 13.85 -15.35
CA GLU A 214 -3.01 14.50 -14.19
C GLU A 214 -1.64 13.88 -13.89
N ALA A 215 -1.55 12.54 -13.85
CA ALA A 215 -0.30 11.84 -13.58
C ALA A 215 0.80 12.14 -14.63
N ARG A 216 0.44 12.35 -15.90
CA ARG A 216 1.39 12.72 -16.97
C ARG A 216 1.95 14.14 -16.83
N HIS A 217 1.23 15.04 -16.17
CA HIS A 217 1.65 16.44 -15.97
C HIS A 217 2.07 16.72 -14.52
N ALA A 218 2.05 15.71 -13.65
CA ALA A 218 2.50 15.84 -12.28
C ALA A 218 3.99 16.22 -12.24
N SER A 219 4.34 17.21 -11.42
CA SER A 219 5.74 17.61 -11.17
C SER A 219 6.59 16.43 -10.65
N SER A 220 5.97 15.50 -9.93
CA SER A 220 6.59 14.30 -9.38
C SER A 220 6.77 13.13 -10.38
N LEU A 221 6.47 13.33 -11.67
CA LEU A 221 6.65 12.29 -12.70
C LEU A 221 8.14 12.00 -12.91
N ALA A 222 8.67 10.99 -12.21
CA ALA A 222 10.09 10.65 -12.22
C ALA A 222 10.51 9.58 -13.24
N GLN A 223 9.57 8.75 -13.70
CA GLN A 223 9.87 7.52 -14.45
C GLN A 223 10.65 7.77 -15.75
N PRO A 224 10.38 8.81 -16.55
CA PRO A 224 11.19 9.11 -17.74
C PRO A 224 12.66 9.40 -17.39
N SER A 225 12.91 10.22 -16.35
CA SER A 225 14.27 10.56 -15.91
C SER A 225 14.97 9.37 -15.26
N MET A 226 14.25 8.54 -14.50
CA MET A 226 14.78 7.27 -13.97
C MET A 226 15.20 6.32 -15.10
N TYR A 227 14.42 6.24 -16.19
CA TYR A 227 14.76 5.43 -17.36
C TYR A 227 16.01 5.98 -18.06
N GLN A 228 16.09 7.30 -18.27
CA GLN A 228 17.29 7.94 -18.84
C GLN A 228 18.53 7.68 -17.99
N ALA A 229 18.42 7.82 -16.67
CA ALA A 229 19.49 7.50 -15.73
C ALA A 229 19.92 6.04 -15.83
N ALA A 230 18.97 5.10 -15.88
CA ALA A 230 19.28 3.68 -16.04
C ALA A 230 20.03 3.40 -17.36
N ARG A 231 19.60 3.99 -18.48
CA ARG A 231 20.28 3.85 -19.78
C ARG A 231 21.68 4.45 -19.77
N TRP A 232 21.86 5.60 -19.10
CA TRP A 232 23.18 6.20 -18.94
C TRP A 232 24.08 5.32 -18.07
N ILE A 233 23.57 4.76 -16.97
CA ILE A 233 24.32 3.83 -16.11
C ILE A 233 24.81 2.63 -16.92
N ALA A 234 23.94 2.02 -17.74
CA ALA A 234 24.30 0.87 -18.57
C ALA A 234 25.48 1.18 -19.51
N ALA A 235 25.52 2.40 -20.06
CA ALA A 235 26.53 2.83 -21.02
C ALA A 235 27.82 3.37 -20.38
N ASN A 236 27.78 3.89 -19.15
CA ASN A 236 28.88 4.68 -18.58
C ASN A 236 29.49 4.09 -17.30
N LEU A 237 28.78 3.22 -16.57
CA LEU A 237 29.33 2.59 -15.37
C LEU A 237 29.95 1.22 -15.67
N PRO A 238 31.01 0.81 -14.93
CA PRO A 238 31.61 -0.51 -15.08
C PRO A 238 30.57 -1.65 -15.02
N PRO A 239 30.74 -2.74 -15.79
CA PRO A 239 29.81 -3.88 -15.80
C PRO A 239 29.54 -4.51 -14.42
N ASP A 240 30.53 -4.44 -13.53
CA ASP A 240 30.53 -4.96 -12.16
C ASP A 240 30.11 -3.90 -11.11
N ALA A 241 29.77 -2.68 -11.53
CA ALA A 241 29.36 -1.63 -10.63
C ALA A 241 28.06 -2.01 -9.89
N MET A 242 28.11 -2.00 -8.56
CA MET A 242 26.95 -2.21 -7.70
C MET A 242 26.33 -0.87 -7.29
N LEU A 243 25.03 -0.74 -7.52
CA LEU A 243 24.24 0.44 -7.17
C LEU A 243 23.31 0.18 -5.99
N ALA A 244 22.85 1.23 -5.33
CA ALA A 244 21.69 1.19 -4.43
C ALA A 244 20.63 2.25 -4.78
N ALA A 245 19.36 1.90 -4.53
CA ALA A 245 18.21 2.76 -4.76
C ALA A 245 17.04 2.36 -3.84
N GLN A 246 16.22 3.32 -3.40
CA GLN A 246 14.93 3.02 -2.76
C GLN A 246 13.97 2.47 -3.82
N ASN A 247 13.80 3.18 -4.94
CA ASN A 247 12.94 2.76 -6.05
C ASN A 247 13.72 1.99 -7.12
N SER A 248 14.27 0.83 -6.74
CA SER A 248 15.22 0.07 -7.56
C SER A 248 14.66 -0.50 -8.86
N GLY A 249 13.34 -0.61 -9.05
CA GLY A 249 12.75 -1.38 -10.16
C GLY A 249 13.17 -0.97 -11.58
N ILE A 250 13.09 0.33 -11.91
CA ILE A 250 13.49 0.83 -13.25
C ILE A 250 15.00 0.66 -13.44
N PHE A 251 15.79 0.98 -12.42
CA PHE A 251 17.24 0.86 -12.48
C PHE A 251 17.66 -0.61 -12.65
N GLN A 252 17.11 -1.52 -11.84
CA GLN A 252 17.45 -2.95 -11.89
C GLN A 252 17.11 -3.58 -13.25
N TYR A 253 16.02 -3.13 -13.90
CA TYR A 253 15.62 -3.68 -15.19
C TYR A 253 16.42 -3.11 -16.37
N TYR A 254 16.70 -1.80 -16.40
CA TYR A 254 17.25 -1.13 -17.58
C TYR A 254 18.73 -0.76 -17.49
N SER A 255 19.34 -0.81 -16.30
CA SER A 255 20.75 -0.42 -16.14
C SER A 255 21.75 -1.52 -16.48
N GLU A 256 21.28 -2.77 -16.61
CA GLU A 256 22.16 -3.95 -16.76
C GLU A 256 23.20 -4.07 -15.63
N ARG A 257 22.90 -3.52 -14.45
CA ARG A 257 23.73 -3.59 -13.25
C ARG A 257 22.94 -4.16 -12.08
N VAL A 258 23.68 -4.64 -11.07
CA VAL A 258 23.08 -5.07 -9.81
C VAL A 258 22.67 -3.82 -9.02
N VAL A 259 21.38 -3.75 -8.68
CA VAL A 259 20.83 -2.65 -7.88
C VAL A 259 20.28 -3.21 -6.58
N LEU A 260 20.94 -2.85 -5.48
CA LEU A 260 20.50 -3.15 -4.12
C LEU A 260 19.32 -2.24 -3.75
N ASN A 261 18.21 -2.86 -3.35
CA ASN A 261 17.09 -2.13 -2.79
C ASN A 261 17.39 -1.75 -1.34
N ILE A 262 17.26 -0.46 -1.02
CA ILE A 262 17.54 0.05 0.33
C ILE A 262 16.27 0.39 1.12
N ASP A 263 15.08 0.17 0.57
CA ASP A 263 13.81 0.45 1.26
C ASP A 263 13.12 -0.79 1.86
N GLY A 264 13.61 -1.99 1.54
CA GLY A 264 13.16 -3.27 2.09
C GLY A 264 12.04 -3.95 1.33
N LYS A 265 11.61 -3.40 0.20
CA LYS A 265 10.56 -4.02 -0.60
C LYS A 265 10.99 -5.29 -1.32
N LEU A 266 12.29 -5.50 -1.51
CA LEU A 266 12.85 -6.64 -2.24
C LEU A 266 13.78 -7.54 -1.40
N ASN A 267 14.14 -7.12 -0.19
CA ASN A 267 15.14 -7.80 0.64
C ASN A 267 14.78 -7.68 2.13
N HIS A 268 14.78 -8.81 2.86
CA HIS A 268 14.36 -8.88 4.27
C HIS A 268 15.41 -8.35 5.24
N GLU A 269 16.70 -8.42 4.87
CA GLU A 269 17.82 -8.10 5.74
C GLU A 269 18.00 -6.61 6.01
N ILE A 270 17.38 -5.72 5.21
CA ILE A 270 17.54 -4.28 5.37
C ILE A 270 16.77 -3.74 6.57
N ILE A 271 15.66 -4.37 6.98
CA ILE A 271 14.84 -3.82 8.08
C ILE A 271 15.64 -3.71 9.39
N PRO A 272 16.35 -4.77 9.85
CA PRO A 272 17.25 -4.64 11.01
C PRO A 272 18.35 -3.59 10.83
N VAL A 273 18.82 -3.37 9.59
CA VAL A 273 19.82 -2.34 9.27
C VAL A 273 19.24 -0.94 9.49
N LEU A 274 18.02 -0.69 9.01
CA LEU A 274 17.33 0.58 9.20
C LEU A 274 16.99 0.82 10.69
N GLU A 275 16.50 -0.20 11.39
CA GLU A 275 16.17 -0.11 12.83
C GLU A 275 17.38 0.27 13.69
N GLN A 276 18.56 -0.23 13.31
CA GLN A 276 19.83 0.01 14.01
C GLN A 276 20.60 1.20 13.43
N ARG A 277 20.04 1.89 12.43
CA ARG A 277 20.66 3.00 11.73
C ARG A 277 22.06 2.67 11.18
N ARG A 278 22.19 1.52 10.53
CA ARG A 278 23.46 1.02 9.97
C ARG A 278 23.52 1.03 8.44
N LEU A 279 22.76 1.93 7.80
CA LEU A 279 22.60 1.90 6.35
C LEU A 279 23.93 2.17 5.64
N GLU A 280 24.70 3.17 6.05
CA GLU A 280 26.01 3.45 5.48
C GLU A 280 26.96 2.24 5.57
N GLU A 281 27.11 1.62 6.75
CA GLU A 281 27.98 0.46 6.91
C GLU A 281 27.49 -0.74 6.10
N TYR A 282 26.17 -0.89 5.94
CA TYR A 282 25.59 -1.93 5.11
C TYR A 282 25.89 -1.71 3.63
N LEU A 283 25.80 -0.47 3.14
CA LEU A 283 26.16 -0.13 1.76
C LEU A 283 27.64 -0.48 1.47
N GLN A 284 28.53 -0.11 2.39
CA GLN A 284 29.96 -0.44 2.30
C GLN A 284 30.22 -1.93 2.33
N ALA A 285 29.63 -2.65 3.29
CA ALA A 285 29.79 -4.10 3.42
C ALA A 285 29.26 -4.86 2.19
N LYS A 286 28.30 -4.28 1.46
CA LYS A 286 27.78 -4.82 0.19
C LYS A 286 28.62 -4.42 -1.03
N GLY A 287 29.61 -3.54 -0.88
CA GLY A 287 30.42 -3.04 -1.99
C GLY A 287 29.66 -2.11 -2.93
N VAL A 288 28.62 -1.42 -2.43
CA VAL A 288 27.92 -0.40 -3.21
C VAL A 288 28.88 0.76 -3.48
N ARG A 289 29.00 1.15 -4.75
CA ARG A 289 29.84 2.30 -5.15
C ARG A 289 29.02 3.49 -5.64
N TYR A 290 27.78 3.23 -6.05
CA TYR A 290 26.91 4.24 -6.63
C TYR A 290 25.54 4.22 -5.99
N LEU A 291 24.93 5.39 -5.85
CA LEU A 291 23.54 5.54 -5.47
C LEU A 291 22.79 6.22 -6.61
N VAL A 292 21.56 5.80 -6.87
CA VAL A 292 20.71 6.46 -7.86
C VAL A 292 19.28 6.52 -7.38
N ASP A 293 18.75 7.72 -7.15
CA ASP A 293 17.34 7.92 -6.81
C ASP A 293 16.94 9.40 -6.93
N LEU A 294 15.73 9.72 -6.49
CA LEU A 294 15.21 11.07 -6.32
C LEU A 294 15.89 11.83 -5.15
N PRO A 295 15.76 13.17 -5.09
CA PRO A 295 16.53 13.99 -4.14
C PRO A 295 16.37 13.61 -2.66
N GLY A 296 15.21 13.07 -2.27
CA GLY A 296 14.93 12.64 -0.89
C GLY A 296 15.78 11.46 -0.39
N VAL A 297 16.61 10.84 -1.25
CA VAL A 297 17.50 9.74 -0.86
C VAL A 297 18.64 10.20 0.06
N ALA A 298 19.09 11.45 -0.06
CA ALA A 298 20.13 12.01 0.80
C ALA A 298 19.66 12.04 2.27
N ASP A 299 18.47 12.61 2.51
CA ASP A 299 17.85 12.66 3.84
C ASP A 299 17.60 11.25 4.39
N TYR A 300 17.18 10.32 3.52
CA TYR A 300 16.98 8.92 3.88
C TYR A 300 18.28 8.28 4.39
N ILE A 301 19.38 8.45 3.66
CA ILE A 301 20.68 7.88 4.02
C ILE A 301 21.21 8.51 5.29
N VAL A 302 21.12 9.84 5.42
CA VAL A 302 21.54 10.56 6.63
C VAL A 302 20.77 10.07 7.85
N PHE A 303 19.44 9.93 7.75
CA PHE A 303 18.61 9.46 8.85
C PHE A 303 18.97 8.03 9.29
N TYR A 304 19.10 7.11 8.33
CA TYR A 304 19.37 5.69 8.61
C TYR A 304 20.85 5.34 8.79
N SER A 305 21.74 6.33 8.91
CA SER A 305 23.16 6.11 9.15
C SER A 305 23.60 6.84 10.42
N ARG A 306 23.93 6.07 11.46
CA ARG A 306 24.37 6.57 12.78
C ARG A 306 25.68 7.34 12.74
N THR A 307 26.47 7.15 11.70
CA THR A 307 27.70 7.87 11.36
C THR A 307 27.42 9.26 10.77
N LEU A 308 26.25 9.47 10.16
CA LEU A 308 25.89 10.73 9.49
C LEU A 308 24.95 11.62 10.31
N SER A 309 24.17 11.05 11.24
CA SER A 309 23.31 11.84 12.14
C SER A 309 23.09 11.16 13.50
N ASP A 310 22.58 11.91 14.46
CA ASP A 310 22.27 11.42 15.82
C ASP A 310 20.82 10.94 16.02
N ALA A 311 20.04 10.80 14.92
CA ALA A 311 18.64 10.41 14.99
C ALA A 311 18.39 9.18 15.90
N PRO A 312 17.28 9.12 16.65
CA PRO A 312 17.01 7.97 17.51
C PRO A 312 16.77 6.70 16.66
N PRO A 313 17.21 5.51 17.13
CA PRO A 313 16.82 4.26 16.50
C PRO A 313 15.31 4.07 16.61
N HIS A 314 14.70 3.52 15.55
CA HIS A 314 13.25 3.32 15.48
C HIS A 314 12.94 1.86 15.11
N ARG A 315 11.94 1.28 15.77
CA ARG A 315 11.37 -0.03 15.40
C ARG A 315 9.89 0.11 15.12
N SER A 316 9.37 -0.71 14.20
CA SER A 316 7.94 -0.69 13.92
C SER A 316 7.14 -1.11 15.17
N PRO A 317 6.11 -0.35 15.59
CA PRO A 317 5.25 -0.71 16.69
C PRO A 317 4.52 -2.02 16.42
N SER A 318 4.50 -2.89 17.42
CA SER A 318 3.70 -4.12 17.44
C SER A 318 2.20 -3.81 17.39
N LEU A 319 1.38 -4.82 17.10
CA LEU A 319 -0.08 -4.67 17.06
C LEU A 319 -0.65 -4.06 18.36
N LEU A 320 -0.16 -4.51 19.52
CA LEU A 320 -0.60 -4.02 20.81
C LEU A 320 -0.17 -2.57 21.05
N GLU A 321 1.05 -2.20 20.63
CA GLU A 321 1.54 -0.82 20.71
C GLU A 321 0.73 0.10 19.79
N ARG A 322 0.43 -0.32 18.56
CA ARG A 322 -0.46 0.41 17.65
C ARG A 322 -1.85 0.62 18.26
N LEU A 323 -2.43 -0.42 18.88
CA LEU A 323 -3.72 -0.30 19.56
C LEU A 323 -3.64 0.75 20.68
N ARG A 324 -2.60 0.71 21.52
CA ARG A 324 -2.38 1.70 22.59
C ARG A 324 -2.20 3.11 22.04
N ILE A 325 -1.46 3.28 20.94
CA ILE A 325 -1.28 4.57 20.25
C ILE A 325 -2.65 5.11 19.81
N TYR A 326 -3.45 4.34 19.07
CA TYR A 326 -4.75 4.81 18.60
C TYR A 326 -5.73 5.08 19.74
N THR A 327 -5.74 4.25 20.79
CA THR A 327 -6.53 4.52 22.00
C THR A 327 -6.08 5.82 22.67
N GLY A 328 -4.78 6.03 22.82
CA GLY A 328 -4.21 7.27 23.37
C GLY A 328 -4.58 8.49 22.53
N MET A 329 -4.48 8.40 21.20
CA MET A 329 -4.89 9.47 20.28
C MET A 329 -6.38 9.79 20.43
N ALA A 330 -7.24 8.78 20.56
CA ALA A 330 -8.67 8.97 20.76
C ALA A 330 -8.98 9.65 22.11
N MET A 331 -8.32 9.20 23.19
CA MET A 331 -8.46 9.83 24.51
C MET A 331 -7.98 11.29 24.52
N ALA A 332 -6.84 11.57 23.88
CA ALA A 332 -6.33 12.93 23.72
C ALA A 332 -7.28 13.82 22.92
N ALA A 333 -7.85 13.31 21.82
CA ALA A 333 -8.85 14.04 21.02
C ALA A 333 -10.11 14.38 21.82
N LEU A 334 -10.48 13.54 22.79
CA LEU A 334 -11.58 13.78 23.74
C LEU A 334 -11.17 14.61 24.97
N ARG A 335 -9.92 15.08 25.05
CA ARG A 335 -9.34 15.79 26.21
C ARG A 335 -9.38 14.97 27.51
N LEU A 336 -9.34 13.64 27.40
CA LEU A 336 -9.37 12.69 28.52
C LEU A 336 -7.99 12.11 28.85
N GLY A 337 -6.93 12.53 28.16
CA GLY A 337 -5.57 12.07 28.36
C GLY A 337 -4.53 12.97 27.70
N PRO A 338 -3.24 12.77 28.00
CA PRO A 338 -2.17 13.54 27.38
C PRO A 338 -2.04 13.23 25.88
N PRO A 339 -1.46 14.15 25.08
CA PRO A 339 -1.15 13.87 23.69
C PRO A 339 -0.15 12.72 23.56
N VAL A 340 -0.32 11.91 22.52
CA VAL A 340 0.60 10.81 22.20
C VAL A 340 1.83 11.37 21.48
N VAL A 341 3.01 11.06 21.99
CA VAL A 341 4.29 11.34 21.33
C VAL A 341 4.62 10.18 20.41
N LEU A 342 4.93 10.49 19.15
CA LEU A 342 5.30 9.53 18.12
C LEU A 342 6.62 9.95 17.50
N ASP A 343 7.44 8.97 17.15
CA ASP A 343 8.74 9.20 16.54
C ASP A 343 8.59 9.91 15.19
N GLU A 344 9.49 10.84 14.91
CA GLU A 344 9.57 11.56 13.65
C GLU A 344 10.78 11.08 12.86
N ARG A 345 10.66 11.08 11.53
CA ARG A 345 11.77 10.69 10.64
C ARG A 345 12.67 11.88 10.31
N VAL A 346 13.15 12.55 11.34
CA VAL A 346 14.02 13.73 11.25
C VAL A 346 15.13 13.59 12.28
N PRO A 347 16.42 13.81 11.92
CA PRO A 347 17.50 13.82 12.89
C PRO A 347 17.45 15.08 13.76
N ASP A 348 17.85 14.97 15.03
CA ASP A 348 18.03 16.14 15.90
C ASP A 348 19.22 16.98 15.40
N ARG A 349 20.28 16.31 14.94
CA ARG A 349 21.47 16.91 14.35
C ARG A 349 22.10 16.02 13.27
N VAL A 350 22.48 16.65 12.16
CA VAL A 350 23.37 16.04 11.16
C VAL A 350 24.82 16.16 11.63
N LEU A 351 25.50 15.03 11.75
CA LEU A 351 26.91 14.94 12.15
C LEU A 351 27.84 15.17 10.96
N ARG A 352 27.52 14.54 9.82
CA ARG A 352 28.20 14.70 8.54
C ARG A 352 27.15 14.83 7.43
N PRO A 353 27.17 15.91 6.62
CA PRO A 353 26.25 16.05 5.50
C PRO A 353 26.49 14.97 4.44
N PHE A 354 25.45 14.59 3.72
CA PHE A 354 25.53 13.59 2.65
C PHE A 354 26.55 13.94 1.55
N SER A 355 26.79 15.24 1.31
CA SER A 355 27.79 15.73 0.36
C SER A 355 29.24 15.48 0.77
N GLU A 356 29.53 15.21 2.06
CA GLU A 356 30.89 14.86 2.52
C GLU A 356 31.25 13.40 2.26
N VAL A 357 30.26 12.54 1.98
CA VAL A 357 30.48 11.11 1.74
C VAL A 357 30.11 10.69 0.31
N THR A 358 29.73 11.66 -0.52
CA THR A 358 29.31 11.43 -1.90
C THR A 358 29.78 12.52 -2.86
N THR A 359 29.84 12.17 -4.14
CA THR A 359 29.97 13.14 -5.23
C THR A 359 28.90 12.89 -6.28
N VAL A 360 28.26 13.96 -6.74
CA VAL A 360 27.31 13.92 -7.85
C VAL A 360 28.06 13.59 -9.14
N VAL A 361 27.68 12.51 -9.80
CA VAL A 361 28.28 12.05 -11.06
C VAL A 361 27.48 12.57 -12.25
N GLN A 362 26.15 12.44 -12.18
CA GLN A 362 25.25 12.82 -13.26
C GLN A 362 23.84 13.07 -12.72
N GLU A 363 23.17 14.07 -13.28
CA GLU A 363 21.78 14.41 -12.95
C GLU A 363 20.87 14.29 -14.18
N PHE A 364 19.62 13.91 -13.92
CA PHE A 364 18.56 13.78 -14.91
C PHE A 364 17.32 14.54 -14.42
N PRO A 365 17.14 15.80 -14.84
CA PRO A 365 16.01 16.64 -14.42
C PRO A 365 14.66 15.97 -14.68
N LEU A 366 13.67 16.23 -13.82
CA LEU A 366 12.31 15.72 -14.04
C LEU A 366 11.64 16.45 -15.22
N PRO A 367 10.85 15.75 -16.06
CA PRO A 367 10.24 16.33 -17.25
C PRO A 367 9.29 17.51 -16.94
N ASN A 368 8.62 17.47 -15.79
CA ASN A 368 7.62 18.46 -15.41
C ASN A 368 8.08 19.36 -14.23
N ASP A 369 9.28 19.15 -13.70
CA ASP A 369 9.89 19.95 -12.65
C ASP A 369 11.43 19.88 -12.75
N PRO A 370 12.05 20.73 -13.57
CA PRO A 370 13.49 20.69 -13.77
C PRO A 370 14.31 21.11 -12.55
N THR A 371 13.67 21.58 -11.47
CA THR A 371 14.36 21.89 -10.21
C THR A 371 14.68 20.64 -9.38
N GLN A 372 14.04 19.52 -9.71
CA GLN A 372 14.33 18.21 -9.16
C GLN A 372 14.98 17.33 -10.21
N ALA A 373 15.86 16.42 -9.78
CA ALA A 373 16.51 15.48 -10.66
C ALA A 373 16.60 14.10 -10.03
N VAL A 374 16.61 13.06 -10.88
CA VAL A 374 17.18 11.77 -10.50
C VAL A 374 18.69 11.94 -10.54
N THR A 375 19.37 11.66 -9.44
CA THR A 375 20.80 11.92 -9.31
C THR A 375 21.56 10.63 -9.10
N VAL A 376 22.64 10.45 -9.87
CA VAL A 376 23.62 9.38 -9.69
C VAL A 376 24.75 9.94 -8.83
N TYR A 377 24.93 9.37 -7.65
CA TYR A 377 26.02 9.69 -6.74
C TYR A 377 27.07 8.58 -6.77
N ARG A 378 28.33 8.95 -6.60
CA ARG A 378 29.42 8.03 -6.23
C ARG A 378 29.68 8.16 -4.74
N LEU A 379 29.74 7.05 -4.03
CA LEU A 379 30.15 7.00 -2.62
C LEU A 379 31.68 7.16 -2.52
N HIS A 380 32.16 7.87 -1.51
CA HIS A 380 33.59 7.93 -1.19
C HIS A 380 34.03 6.65 -0.49
N ASP A 381 35.26 6.19 -0.77
CA ASP A 381 35.86 5.08 -0.05
C ASP A 381 36.44 5.61 1.27
N HIS A 382 36.09 5.01 2.42
CA HIS A 382 36.62 5.46 3.74
C HIS A 382 38.15 5.30 3.87
N ASP A 383 38.80 4.56 2.98
CA ASP A 383 40.26 4.37 3.02
C ASP A 383 41.06 5.60 2.55
N ASP A 384 40.44 6.55 1.83
CA ASP A 384 41.14 7.75 1.34
C ASP A 384 41.40 8.78 2.46
N ASP A 385 40.65 8.76 3.57
CA ASP A 385 40.87 9.66 4.73
C ASP A 385 42.11 9.30 5.56
N SER A 386 42.76 8.15 5.29
CA SER A 386 43.98 7.71 6.00
C SER A 386 45.29 8.03 5.28
N ARG A 387 45.23 8.73 4.13
CA ARG A 387 46.42 9.05 3.32
C ARG A 387 46.93 10.49 3.43
N ASP A 388 46.26 11.33 4.22
CA ASP A 388 46.63 12.73 4.46
C ASP A 388 46.88 13.06 5.95
N GLU A 389 47.30 12.06 6.76
CA GLU A 389 48.04 12.27 8.02
C GLU A 389 49.44 11.67 7.92
#